data_AF-A0A7J6BG04-F1
#
_entry.id   AF-A0A7J6BG04-F1
#
_cell.length_a   1.000
_cell.length_b   1.000
_cell.length_c   1.000
_cell.angle_alpha   90.00
_cell.angle_beta   90.00
_cell.angle_gamma   90.00
#
_symmetry.space_group_name_H-M   'P 1'
#
loop_
_entity.id
_entity.type
_entity.pdbx_description
1 polymer ?
#
loop_
_entity_poly.entity_id
_entity_poly.type
_entity_poly.pdbx_seq_one_letter_code
_entity_poly.pdbx_strand_id
1 'polypeptide(L)' 'MERSNESFCSEGCSEPSDLVSEDGKNIKSVVCQRCGSKVLCPGTAVLAEKQLFLPSMQKNNNVNQTDGTLRGDRLTR' A
#
# COMPACT_ATOMS: atom_id res chain seq x y z
N MET A 1 2.08 -35.14 -2.24
CA MET A 1 1.70 -34.31 -1.07
C MET A 1 1.31 -32.94 -1.57
N GLU A 2 0.02 -32.65 -1.58
CA GLU A 2 -0.53 -31.32 -1.83
C GLU A 2 -0.16 -30.44 -0.63
N ARG A 3 0.57 -29.34 -0.87
CA ARG A 3 0.97 -28.40 0.17
C ARG A 3 0.07 -27.18 0.05
N SER A 4 -0.91 -27.12 0.92
CA SER A 4 -1.82 -25.99 1.12
C SER A 4 -1.05 -24.66 1.07
N ASN A 5 -1.35 -23.84 0.08
CA ASN A 5 -0.99 -22.43 0.12
C ASN A 5 -2.09 -21.71 0.90
N GLU A 6 -1.99 -21.80 2.23
CA GLU A 6 -2.79 -20.97 3.11
C GLU A 6 -2.54 -19.51 2.75
N SER A 7 -3.53 -18.90 2.08
CA SER A 7 -3.62 -17.47 1.91
C SER A 7 -3.76 -16.88 3.29
N PHE A 8 -2.67 -16.31 3.80
CA PHE A 8 -2.64 -15.61 5.07
C PHE A 8 -3.37 -14.28 4.91
N CYS A 9 -4.70 -14.31 4.92
CA CYS A 9 -5.53 -13.13 5.04
C CYS A 9 -5.71 -12.84 6.54
N SER A 10 -4.84 -12.02 7.12
CA SER A 10 -5.12 -11.41 8.43
C SER A 10 -6.36 -10.53 8.31
N GLU A 11 -7.30 -10.71 9.25
CA GLU A 11 -8.63 -10.10 9.33
C GLU A 11 -8.83 -8.77 8.60
N GLY A 12 -9.82 -8.76 7.69
CA GLY A 12 -10.31 -7.56 7.01
C GLY A 12 -10.09 -7.56 5.50
N CYS A 13 -10.65 -8.55 4.79
CA CYS A 13 -10.87 -8.41 3.35
C CYS A 13 -11.95 -7.33 3.15
N SER A 14 -11.56 -6.06 3.26
CA SER A 14 -12.43 -4.94 2.90
C SER A 14 -12.60 -5.03 1.39
N GLU A 15 -13.83 -5.23 0.92
CA GLU A 15 -14.10 -5.10 -0.51
C GLU A 15 -13.60 -3.72 -0.97
N PRO A 16 -13.10 -3.58 -2.20
CA PRO A 16 -12.66 -2.29 -2.74
C PRO A 16 -13.75 -1.21 -2.60
N SER A 17 -15.02 -1.62 -2.60
CA SER A 17 -16.22 -0.82 -2.35
C SER A 17 -16.21 -0.09 -0.99
N ASP A 18 -15.53 -0.61 0.03
CA ASP A 18 -15.44 0.02 1.36
C ASP A 18 -14.32 1.07 1.46
N LEU A 19 -13.48 1.16 0.43
CA LEU A 19 -12.31 2.04 0.38
C LEU A 19 -12.44 3.12 -0.71
N VAL A 20 -13.21 2.85 -1.76
CA VAL A 20 -13.32 3.70 -2.94
C VAL A 20 -14.78 4.08 -3.21
N SER A 21 -15.05 5.38 -3.27
CA SER A 21 -16.37 5.94 -3.60
C SER A 21 -16.73 5.70 -5.06
N GLU A 22 -18.00 5.93 -5.40
CA GLU A 22 -18.48 5.88 -6.80
C GLU A 22 -17.69 6.82 -7.72
N ASP A 23 -17.26 7.98 -7.22
CA ASP A 23 -16.38 8.92 -7.94
C ASP A 23 -14.90 8.48 -8.03
N GLY A 24 -14.57 7.26 -7.59
CA GLY A 24 -13.21 6.73 -7.57
C GLY A 24 -12.32 7.28 -6.45
N LYS A 25 -12.88 8.00 -5.48
CA LYS A 25 -12.13 8.68 -4.41
C LYS A 25 -11.94 7.82 -3.16
N ASN A 26 -10.93 8.11 -2.35
CA ASN A 26 -10.73 7.42 -1.07
C ASN A 26 -11.85 7.75 -0.06
N ILE A 27 -12.64 6.76 0.38
CA ILE A 27 -13.72 6.96 1.38
C ILE A 27 -13.14 7.24 2.77
N LYS A 28 -12.04 6.58 3.13
CA LYS A 28 -11.41 6.65 4.45
C LYS A 28 -10.18 7.55 4.42
N SER A 29 -9.76 8.03 5.59
CA SER A 29 -8.46 8.69 5.73
C SER A 29 -7.32 7.70 5.49
N VAL A 30 -6.27 8.13 4.80
CA VAL A 30 -5.03 7.34 4.64
C VAL A 30 -4.08 7.68 5.77
N VAL A 31 -3.57 6.67 6.46
CA VAL A 31 -2.65 6.81 7.59
C VAL A 31 -1.37 6.02 7.37
N CYS A 32 -0.28 6.47 7.97
CA CYS A 32 0.95 5.69 8.00
C CYS A 32 0.74 4.43 8.86
N GLN A 33 0.97 3.24 8.28
CA GLN A 33 0.83 1.96 8.98
C GLN A 33 1.70 1.86 10.24
N ARG A 34 2.83 2.59 10.31
CA ARG A 34 3.79 2.48 11.42
C ARG A 34 3.43 3.34 12.63
N CYS A 35 3.00 4.58 12.40
CA CYS A 35 2.81 5.56 13.48
C CYS A 35 1.40 6.18 13.53
N GLY A 36 0.52 5.85 12.58
CA GLY A 36 -0.83 6.41 12.52
C GLY A 36 -0.91 7.87 12.07
N SER A 37 0.22 8.49 11.68
CA SER A 37 0.19 9.85 11.14
C SER A 37 -0.73 9.93 9.92
N LYS A 38 -1.58 10.97 9.89
CA LYS A 38 -2.54 11.19 8.82
C LYS A 38 -1.80 11.66 7.56
N VAL A 39 -1.94 10.90 6.47
CA VAL A 39 -1.34 11.19 5.17
C VAL A 39 -2.34 11.93 4.29
N LEU A 40 -3.58 11.45 4.22
CA LEU A 40 -4.66 12.06 3.43
C LEU A 40 -5.99 12.04 4.17
N CYS A 41 -6.80 13.09 3.98
CA CYS A 41 -8.20 13.12 4.39
C CYS A 41 -9.07 12.32 3.41
N PRO A 42 -10.28 11.88 3.82
CA PRO A 42 -11.30 11.36 2.91
C PRO A 42 -11.54 12.26 1.69
N GLY A 43 -11.85 11.67 0.54
CA GLY A 43 -12.28 12.36 -0.68
C GLY A 43 -11.21 13.18 -1.40
N THR A 44 -9.94 13.07 -1.01
CA THR A 44 -8.86 13.95 -1.51
C THR A 44 -8.01 13.31 -2.61
N ALA A 45 -7.99 11.98 -2.72
CA ALA A 45 -7.25 11.23 -3.72
C ALA A 45 -8.18 10.32 -4.54
N VAL A 46 -7.75 10.02 -5.78
CA VAL A 46 -8.44 9.12 -6.71
C VAL A 46 -7.63 7.83 -6.84
N LEU A 47 -8.31 6.69 -6.85
CA LEU A 47 -7.68 5.39 -7.11
C LEU A 47 -7.04 5.38 -8.50
N ALA A 48 -5.76 5.00 -8.57
CA ALA A 48 -5.06 4.82 -9.83
C ALA A 48 -4.48 3.41 -9.91
N GLU A 49 -4.78 2.69 -11.00
CA GLU A 49 -4.18 1.41 -11.31
C GLU A 49 -2.91 1.64 -12.13
N LYS A 50 -1.78 1.73 -11.44
CA LYS A 50 -0.48 1.93 -12.08
C LYS A 50 0.56 1.08 -11.40
N GLN A 51 1.26 0.29 -12.19
CA GLN A 51 2.37 -0.49 -11.69
C GLN A 51 3.56 0.42 -11.40
N LEU A 52 3.99 0.43 -10.14
CA LEU A 52 5.14 1.21 -9.67
C LEU A 52 6.10 0.30 -8.91
N PHE A 53 7.40 0.55 -9.10
CA PHE A 53 8.42 -0.03 -8.23
C PHE A 53 8.63 0.93 -7.06
N LEU A 54 8.43 0.44 -5.84
CA LEU A 54 8.78 1.16 -4.64
C LEU A 54 9.90 0.40 -3.92
N PRO A 55 11.04 1.06 -3.60
CA PRO A 55 12.03 0.49 -2.71
C PRO A 55 11.39 0.03 -1.40
N SER A 56 11.96 -1.01 -0.79
CA SER A 56 11.48 -1.50 0.51
C SER A 56 11.43 -0.34 1.50
N MET A 57 10.38 -0.28 2.33
CA MET A 57 10.27 0.76 3.36
C MET A 57 11.49 0.76 4.29
N GLN A 58 12.21 1.87 4.35
CA GLN A 58 13.40 2.04 5.18
C GLN A 58 13.34 3.35 5.97
N LYS A 59 14.24 3.53 6.94
CA LYS A 59 14.38 4.81 7.64
C LYS A 59 14.88 5.87 6.64
N ASN A 60 14.37 7.10 6.71
CA ASN A 60 14.64 8.15 5.73
C ASN A 60 16.14 8.41 5.48
N ASN A 61 16.99 8.22 6.50
CA ASN A 61 18.43 8.46 6.42
C ASN A 61 19.16 7.46 5.50
N ASN A 62 18.51 6.35 5.12
CA ASN A 62 19.06 5.34 4.23
C ASN A 62 18.67 5.56 2.75
N VAL A 63 17.73 6.47 2.45
CA VAL A 63 17.22 6.67 1.07
C VAL A 63 18.32 7.13 0.09
N ASN A 64 19.40 7.75 0.57
CA ASN A 64 20.50 8.24 -0.26
C ASN A 64 21.71 7.28 -0.33
N GLN A 65 21.66 6.14 0.37
CA GLN A 65 22.74 5.16 0.43
C GLN A 65 22.39 3.96 -0.43
N THR A 66 22.48 4.08 -1.75
CA THR A 66 22.15 2.94 -2.62
C THR A 66 23.21 2.72 -3.68
N ASP A 67 24.09 1.78 -3.36
CA ASP A 67 25.20 1.24 -4.13
C ASP A 67 24.71 0.28 -5.25
N GLY A 68 23.72 0.74 -6.02
CA GLY A 68 23.38 0.15 -7.33
C GLY A 68 22.37 -1.00 -7.34
N THR A 69 21.82 -1.47 -6.21
CA THR A 69 20.71 -2.45 -6.21
C THR A 69 19.62 -2.06 -5.21
N LEU A 70 18.52 -1.51 -5.71
CA LEU A 70 17.34 -1.19 -4.89
C LEU A 70 16.50 -2.46 -4.69
N ARG A 71 16.52 -3.02 -3.47
CA ARG A 71 15.59 -4.09 -3.08
C ARG A 71 14.23 -3.48 -2.76
N GLY A 72 13.17 -3.87 -3.47
CA GLY A 72 11.85 -3.29 -3.29
C GLY A 72 10.75 -4.18 -3.84
N ASP A 73 9.52 -3.72 -3.65
CA ASP A 73 8.32 -4.43 -4.04
C ASP A 73 7.68 -3.75 -5.25
N ARG A 74 7.10 -4.59 -6.11
CA ARG A 74 6.36 -4.14 -7.28
C ARG A 74 4.89 -4.10 -6.87
N LEU A 75 4.36 -2.90 -6.62
CA LEU A 75 2.96 -2.75 -6.25
C LEU A 75 2.10 -3.08 -7.47
N THR A 76 1.48 -4.26 -7.42
CA THR A 76 0.37 -4.65 -8.29
C THR A 76 -0.92 -4.58 -7.47
N ARG A 77 -2.03 -4.23 -8.13
CA ARG A 77 -3.35 -4.40 -7.53
C ARG A 77 -3.69 -5.89 -7.47
#